data_AF-A0A844C7E5-F1
#
_entry.id   AF-A0A844C7E5-F1
#
_cell.length_a   1.000
_cell.length_b   1.000
_cell.length_c   1.000
_cell.angle_alpha   90.00
_cell.angle_beta   90.00
_cell.angle_gamma   90.00
#
_symmetry.space_group_name_H-M   'P 1'
#
loop_
_entity.id
_entity.type
_entity.pdbx_description
1 polymer ?
#
loop_
_entity_poly.entity_id
_entity_poly.type
_entity_poly.pdbx_seq_one_letter_code
_entity_poly.pdbx_strand_id
1 'polypeptide(L)' 'MLTMTDINTIKSLRNNHDKSTNGIPPTLSINWRIAKKYADQPVWPKSSKKIERAKSI' A
#
# COMPACT_ATOMS: atom_id res chain seq x y z
N MET A 1 0.29 15.13 -9.12
CA MET A 1 1.13 13.97 -8.75
C MET A 1 0.88 13.71 -7.27
N LEU A 2 0.61 12.47 -6.82
CA LEU A 2 0.33 12.23 -5.39
C LEU A 2 1.60 12.38 -4.56
N THR A 3 1.45 12.94 -3.37
CA THR A 3 2.52 12.99 -2.38
C THR A 3 2.66 11.64 -1.67
N MET A 4 3.81 11.40 -1.04
CA MET A 4 4.02 10.21 -0.20
C MET A 4 2.98 10.15 0.94
N THR A 5 2.58 11.30 1.46
CA THR A 5 1.50 11.44 2.45
C THR A 5 0.17 10.93 1.90
N ASP A 6 -0.22 11.33 0.68
CA ASP A 6 -1.47 10.87 0.07
C ASP A 6 -1.46 9.35 -0.15
N ILE A 7 -0.33 8.81 -0.62
CA ILE A 7 -0.16 7.37 -0.83
C ILE A 7 -0.26 6.61 0.51
N ASN A 8 0.33 7.13 1.58
CA ASN A 8 0.24 6.52 2.91
C ASN A 8 -1.17 6.59 3.48
N THR A 9 -1.89 7.69 3.26
CA THR A 9 -3.30 7.83 3.65
C THR A 9 -4.19 6.82 2.93
N ILE A 10 -4.03 6.64 1.61
CA ILE A 10 -4.76 5.62 0.84
C ILE A 10 -4.54 4.22 1.43
N LYS A 11 -3.30 3.88 1.77
CA LYS A 11 -2.94 2.59 2.38
C LYS A 11 -3.53 2.42 3.78
N SER A 12 -3.46 3.47 4.61
CA SER A 12 -4.03 3.45 5.97
C SER A 12 -5.55 3.28 5.94
N LEU A 13 -6.24 3.99 5.04
CA LEU A 13 -7.69 3.86 4.87
C LEU A 13 -8.10 2.46 4.42
N ARG A 14 -7.30 1.80 3.56
CA ARG A 14 -7.58 0.43 3.11
C ARG A 14 -7.34 -0.61 4.20
N ASN A 15 -6.21 -0.52 4.90
CA ASN A 15 -5.75 -1.59 5.80
C ASN A 15 -6.22 -1.43 7.25
N ASN A 16 -6.40 -0.21 7.74
CA ASN A 16 -6.73 0.05 9.15
C ASN A 16 -8.21 0.39 9.37
N HIS A 17 -8.91 0.86 8.33
CA HIS A 17 -10.30 1.31 8.43
C HIS A 17 -11.27 0.45 7.61
N ASP A 18 -10.80 -0.67 7.05
CA ASP A 18 -11.55 -1.58 6.16
C ASP A 18 -12.35 -0.87 5.06
N LYS A 19 -11.92 0.35 4.69
CA LYS A 19 -12.65 1.10 3.66
C LYS A 19 -12.51 0.38 2.34
N SER A 20 -13.62 0.27 1.64
CA SER A 20 -13.60 -0.20 0.26
C SER A 20 -12.80 0.77 -0.60
N THR A 21 -12.13 0.24 -1.62
CA THR A 21 -11.40 1.02 -2.63
C THR A 21 -12.28 2.07 -3.32
N ASN A 22 -13.60 1.91 -3.27
CA ASN A 22 -14.59 2.82 -3.82
C ASN A 22 -14.95 3.99 -2.87
N GLY A 23 -14.69 3.87 -1.57
CA GLY A 23 -14.91 4.93 -0.58
C GLY A 23 -13.71 5.89 -0.41
N ILE A 24 -12.54 5.51 -0.91
CA ILE A 24 -11.30 6.31 -0.84
C ILE A 24 -11.32 7.52 -1.81
N PRO A 25 -11.77 7.39 -3.07
CA PRO A 25 -11.82 8.49 -4.04
C PRO A 25 -12.58 9.74 -3.57
N PRO A 26 -13.81 9.64 -3.02
CA PRO A 26 -14.52 10.83 -2.53
C PRO A 26 -13.89 11.42 -1.26
N THR A 27 -13.20 10.61 -0.45
CA THR A 27 -12.55 11.09 0.78
C THR A 27 -11.31 11.94 0.48
N LEU A 28 -10.55 11.58 -0.55
CA LEU A 28 -9.29 12.22 -0.92
C LEU A 28 -9.38 13.11 -2.17
N SER A 29 -10.56 13.20 -2.79
CA SER A 29 -10.77 13.88 -4.08
C SER A 29 -9.79 13.42 -5.17
N ILE A 30 -9.54 12.11 -5.23
CA ILE A 30 -8.61 11.48 -6.20
C ILE A 30 -9.34 10.59 -7.20
N ASN A 31 -8.71 10.32 -8.33
CA ASN A 31 -9.25 9.39 -9.33
C ASN A 31 -9.31 7.95 -8.78
N TRP A 32 -10.40 7.23 -9.06
CA TRP A 32 -10.59 5.84 -8.64
C TRP A 32 -9.47 4.90 -9.08
N ARG A 33 -8.89 5.08 -10.27
CA ARG A 33 -7.77 4.27 -10.77
C ARG A 33 -6.53 4.45 -9.91
N ILE A 34 -6.31 5.68 -9.42
CA ILE A 34 -5.19 6.01 -8.55
C ILE A 34 -5.41 5.40 -7.17
N ALA A 35 -6.61 5.57 -6.60
CA ALA A 35 -6.98 4.92 -5.34
C ALA A 35 -6.78 3.40 -5.41
N LYS A 36 -7.28 2.76 -6.48
CA LYS A 36 -7.12 1.31 -6.72
C LYS A 36 -5.66 0.91 -6.83
N LYS A 37 -4.86 1.64 -7.62
CA LYS A 37 -3.42 1.37 -7.81
C LYS A 37 -2.65 1.31 -6.49
N TYR A 38 -2.96 2.20 -5.54
CA TYR A 38 -2.21 2.30 -4.28
C TYR A 38 -2.86 1.54 -3.11
N ALA A 39 -4.14 1.22 -3.18
CA ALA A 39 -4.85 0.41 -2.19
C ALA A 39 -4.72 -1.10 -2.44
N ASP A 40 -4.73 -1.54 -3.71
CA ASP A 40 -4.54 -2.95 -4.08
C ASP A 40 -3.06 -3.33 -4.14
N GLN A 41 -2.14 -2.36 -4.04
CA GLN A 41 -0.71 -2.68 -3.96
C GLN A 41 -0.45 -3.42 -2.65
N PRO A 42 -0.06 -4.70 -2.71
CA PRO A 42 0.19 -5.47 -1.51
C PRO A 42 1.28 -4.76 -0.69
N VAL A 43 1.05 -4.60 0.61
CA VAL A 43 2.09 -4.15 1.56
C VAL A 43 3.07 -5.30 1.70
N TRP A 44 3.95 -5.47 0.71
CA TRP A 44 5.08 -6.37 0.86
C TRP A 44 6.02 -5.68 1.86
N PRO A 45 6.32 -6.29 3.01
CA PRO A 45 7.54 -5.91 3.69
C PRO A 45 8.67 -6.16 2.69
N LYS A 46 9.36 -5.10 2.26
CA LYS A 46 10.63 -5.26 1.59
C LYS A 46 11.61 -5.82 2.61
N SER A 47 11.71 -7.15 2.69
CA SER A 47 12.90 -7.77 3.22
C SER A 47 13.43 -8.75 2.19
N SER A 48 14.40 -8.26 1.40
CA SER A 48 15.43 -9.08 0.80
C SER A 48 16.23 -9.75 1.92
N LYS A 49 15.74 -10.87 2.45
CA LYS A 49 16.62 -11.82 3.14
C LYS A 49 17.03 -12.84 2.10
N LYS A 50 18.16 -12.59 1.41
CA LYS A 50 19.00 -13.71 0.99
C LYS A 50 19.24 -14.49 2.26
N ILE A 51 18.60 -15.65 2.38
CA ILE A 51 19.01 -16.63 3.36
C ILE A 51 20.40 -17.04 2.90
N GLU A 52 21.45 -16.40 3.44
CA GLU A 52 22.76 -17.03 3.46
C GLU A 52 22.56 -18.30 4.27
N ARG A 53 22.40 -19.43 3.57
CA ARG A 53 22.61 -20.73 4.18
C ARG A 53 24.03 -20.68 4.69
N ALA A 54 24.18 -20.49 6.00
CA ALA A 54 25.43 -20.80 6.67
C ALA A 54 25.82 -22.21 6.21
N LYS A 55 26.94 -22.31 5.51
CA LYS A 55 27.64 -23.58 5.32
C LYS A 55 28.01 -24.04 6.72
N SER A 56 27.18 -24.88 7.30
CA SER A 56 27.54 -25.65 8.47
C SER A 56 28.35 -26.84 7.98
N ILE A 57 29.66 -26.75 8.27
CA ILE A 57 30.66 -27.79 8.54
C ILE A 57 30.45 -29.14 7.83
#